data_AF-A0A965LU81-F1
#
_entry.id   AF-A0A965LU81-F1
#
_cell.length_a   1.000
_cell.length_b   1.000
_cell.length_c   1.000
_cell.angle_alpha   90.00
_cell.angle_beta   90.00
_cell.angle_gamma   90.00
#
_symmetry.space_group_name_H-M   'P 1'
#
loop_
_entity.id
_entity.type
_entity.pdbx_description
1 polymer ?
#
loop_
_entity_poly.entity_id
_entity_poly.type
_entity_poly.pdbx_seq_one_letter_code
_entity_poly.pdbx_strand_id
1 'polypeptide(L)'
;MEKVVPFKPRYGATGSRSAVVEEALRDAFNTPEVKAVINKEPVVWSVGDVVDAIPNSKPKPPIACEHGHILKEGVNAKSQKPYYGYVCAKSLCPAIWAKVTANGHWYFEDTDNV
;
A
#
# COMPACT_ATOMS: atom_id res chain seq x y z
N MET A 1 -33.23 -26.59 18.82
CA MET A 1 -32.82 -25.92 20.07
C MET A 1 -31.31 -26.01 20.14
N GLU A 2 -30.61 -24.92 19.83
CA GLU A 2 -29.16 -24.86 19.89
C GLU A 2 -28.73 -24.99 21.36
N LYS A 3 -27.85 -25.94 21.68
CA LYS A 3 -27.41 -26.16 23.05
C LYS A 3 -26.57 -24.97 23.48
N VAL A 4 -27.10 -24.11 24.35
CA VAL A 4 -26.31 -23.06 24.99
C VAL A 4 -25.35 -23.76 25.97
N VAL A 5 -24.09 -23.89 25.56
CA VAL A 5 -23.03 -24.42 26.44
C VAL A 5 -22.66 -23.29 27.41
N PRO A 6 -22.71 -23.50 28.73
CA PRO A 6 -22.36 -22.46 29.69
C PRO A 6 -20.90 -22.04 29.52
N PHE A 7 -20.66 -20.71 29.46
CA PHE A 7 -19.32 -20.15 29.35
C PHE A 7 -18.54 -20.43 30.64
N LYS A 8 -17.41 -21.13 30.50
CA LYS A 8 -16.44 -21.33 31.59
C LYS A 8 -15.25 -20.40 31.37
N PRO A 9 -14.98 -19.43 32.26
CA PRO A 9 -13.82 -18.55 32.14
C PRO A 9 -12.53 -19.36 32.21
N ARG A 10 -11.52 -18.96 31.43
CA ARG A 10 -10.23 -19.69 31.35
C ARG A 10 -9.14 -19.07 32.20
N TYR A 11 -9.11 -17.74 32.32
CA TYR A 11 -8.01 -17.01 32.96
C TYR A 11 -8.43 -16.38 34.30
N GLY A 12 -9.72 -16.13 34.52
CA GLY A 12 -10.26 -15.67 35.80
C GLY A 12 -10.95 -16.77 36.63
N ALA A 13 -10.82 -16.69 37.95
CA ALA A 13 -11.71 -17.42 38.86
C ALA A 13 -13.16 -16.94 38.67
N THR A 14 -14.14 -17.82 38.81
CA THR A 14 -15.56 -17.51 38.64
C THR A 14 -15.96 -16.36 39.58
N GLY A 15 -16.52 -15.27 39.04
CA GLY A 15 -16.88 -14.06 39.80
C GLY A 15 -15.76 -13.04 39.98
N SER A 16 -14.54 -13.29 39.49
CA SER A 16 -13.47 -12.30 39.44
C SER A 16 -13.72 -11.26 38.33
N ARG A 17 -13.12 -10.07 38.47
CA ARG A 17 -13.18 -9.02 37.43
C ARG A 17 -12.68 -9.54 36.08
N SER A 18 -11.63 -10.36 36.08
CA SER A 18 -11.09 -10.97 34.86
C SER A 18 -12.09 -11.91 34.18
N ALA A 19 -12.88 -12.67 34.95
CA ALA A 19 -13.91 -13.54 34.39
C ALA A 19 -15.05 -12.74 33.73
N VAL A 20 -15.45 -11.61 34.34
CA VAL A 20 -16.46 -10.71 33.76
C VAL A 20 -15.98 -10.09 32.45
N VAL A 21 -14.70 -9.71 32.38
CA VAL A 21 -14.10 -9.19 31.15
C VAL A 21 -14.09 -10.25 30.05
N GLU A 22 -13.73 -11.50 30.35
CA GLU A 22 -13.79 -12.57 29.35
C GLU A 22 -15.20 -12.83 28.81
N GLU A 23 -16.20 -12.83 29.69
CA GLU A 23 -17.62 -12.99 29.33
C GLU A 23 -18.07 -11.85 28.42
N ALA A 24 -17.77 -10.60 28.79
CA ALA A 24 -18.10 -9.43 27.98
C ALA A 24 -17.44 -9.46 26.59
N LEU A 25 -16.17 -9.88 26.49
CA LEU A 25 -15.50 -10.05 25.19
C LEU A 25 -16.19 -11.15 24.35
N ARG A 26 -16.51 -12.29 24.95
CA ARG A 26 -17.19 -13.39 24.25
C ARG A 26 -18.55 -12.95 23.72
N ASP A 27 -19.31 -12.19 24.49
CA ASP A 27 -20.61 -11.69 24.08
C ASP A 27 -20.52 -10.65 22.97
N ALA A 28 -19.52 -9.76 23.03
CA ALA A 28 -19.26 -8.77 21.98
C ALA A 28 -19.03 -9.42 20.60
N PHE A 29 -18.28 -10.53 20.55
CA PHE A 29 -18.05 -11.27 19.31
C PHE A 29 -19.22 -12.19 18.91
N ASN A 30 -20.16 -12.45 19.82
CA ASN A 30 -21.31 -13.31 19.56
C ASN A 30 -22.53 -12.58 18.99
N THR A 31 -22.45 -11.25 18.86
CA THR A 31 -23.52 -10.44 18.27
C THR A 31 -23.81 -10.87 16.82
N PRO A 32 -25.08 -10.80 16.37
CA PRO A 32 -25.46 -11.25 15.03
C PRO A 32 -24.72 -10.48 13.93
N GLU A 33 -24.40 -9.20 14.17
CA GLU A 33 -23.63 -8.35 13.25
C GLU A 33 -22.20 -8.85 13.07
N VAL A 34 -21.51 -9.18 14.16
CA VAL A 34 -20.12 -9.68 14.11
C VAL A 34 -20.07 -11.09 13.53
N LYS A 35 -21.03 -11.96 13.87
CA LYS A 35 -21.15 -13.28 13.24
C LYS A 35 -21.40 -13.19 11.73
N ALA A 36 -22.17 -12.20 11.27
CA ALA A 36 -22.37 -11.97 9.84
C ALA A 36 -21.11 -11.49 9.11
N VAL A 37 -20.19 -10.81 9.80
CA VAL A 37 -18.88 -10.41 9.26
C VAL A 37 -17.89 -11.58 9.24
N ILE A 38 -17.85 -12.40 10.29
CA ILE A 38 -16.93 -13.57 10.38
C ILE A 38 -17.30 -14.66 9.36
N ASN A 39 -18.59 -14.82 9.06
CA ASN A 39 -19.06 -15.81 8.08
C ASN A 39 -18.93 -15.34 6.62
N LYS A 40 -18.48 -14.11 6.37
CA LYS A 40 -18.09 -13.70 5.03
C LYS A 40 -16.73 -14.30 4.72
N GLU A 41 -16.58 -14.76 3.48
CA GLU A 41 -15.32 -15.29 2.98
C GLU A 41 -14.19 -14.29 3.27
N PRO A 42 -13.01 -14.75 3.74
CA PRO A 42 -11.92 -13.86 4.05
C PRO A 42 -11.60 -13.01 2.83
N VAL A 43 -11.62 -11.69 3.00
CA VAL A 43 -11.22 -10.76 1.95
C VAL A 43 -9.77 -11.07 1.60
N VAL A 44 -9.54 -11.56 0.39
CA VAL A 44 -8.19 -11.80 -0.12
C VAL A 44 -7.61 -10.44 -0.47
N TRP A 45 -6.67 -9.95 0.33
CA TRP A 45 -5.88 -8.77 -0.03
C TRP A 45 -4.79 -9.23 -0.99
N SER A 46 -5.02 -9.07 -2.30
CA SER A 46 -4.02 -9.41 -3.31
C SER A 46 -3.15 -8.19 -3.59
N VAL A 47 -1.84 -8.42 -3.80
CA VAL A 47 -0.91 -7.34 -4.19
C VAL A 47 -1.25 -6.77 -5.57
N GLY A 48 -1.99 -7.53 -6.40
CA GLY A 48 -2.46 -7.06 -7.71
C GLY A 48 -3.43 -5.88 -7.59
N ASP A 49 -4.34 -5.92 -6.62
CA ASP A 49 -5.32 -4.83 -6.38
C ASP A 49 -4.63 -3.51 -6.00
N VAL A 50 -3.43 -3.57 -5.40
CA VAL A 50 -2.62 -2.40 -5.06
C VAL A 50 -1.96 -1.80 -6.29
N VAL A 51 -1.55 -2.62 -7.26
CA VAL A 51 -0.88 -2.14 -8.49
C VAL A 51 -1.87 -1.39 -9.39
N ASP A 52 -3.12 -1.84 -9.47
CA ASP A 52 -4.16 -1.18 -10.26
C ASP A 52 -4.70 0.09 -9.59
N ALA A 53 -4.67 0.15 -8.25
CA ALA A 53 -5.06 1.32 -7.47
C ALA A 53 -3.99 2.43 -7.45
N ILE A 54 -2.74 2.13 -7.83
CA ILE A 54 -1.69 3.12 -8.02
C ILE A 54 -1.81 3.63 -9.45
N PRO A 55 -2.33 4.86 -9.69
CA PRO A 55 -2.34 5.39 -11.04
C PRO A 55 -0.88 5.48 -11.52
N ASN A 56 -0.57 4.68 -12.55
CA ASN A 56 0.66 4.75 -13.34
C ASN A 56 0.70 6.06 -14.16
N SER A 57 0.52 7.21 -13.50
CA SER A 57 0.63 8.51 -14.13
C SER A 57 2.09 8.72 -14.48
N LYS A 58 2.43 8.44 -15.73
CA LYS A 58 3.72 8.85 -16.30
C LYS A 58 3.84 10.37 -16.06
N PRO A 59 4.89 10.83 -15.37
CA PRO A 59 5.05 12.25 -15.09
C PRO A 59 5.07 13.05 -16.39
N LYS A 60 4.57 14.29 -16.35
CA LYS A 60 4.67 15.20 -17.49
C LYS A 60 6.15 15.33 -17.90
N PRO A 61 6.47 15.23 -19.20
CA PRO A 61 7.84 15.37 -19.66
C PRO A 61 8.35 16.79 -19.33
N PRO A 62 9.62 16.93 -18.90
CA PRO A 62 10.26 18.23 -18.75
C PRO A 62 10.39 18.93 -20.12
N ILE A 63 10.62 20.24 -20.11
CA ILE A 63 10.85 21.03 -21.33
C ILE A 63 12.02 20.39 -22.11
N ALA A 64 11.80 20.12 -23.40
CA ALA A 64 12.81 19.54 -24.26
C ALA A 64 14.02 20.49 -24.36
N CYS A 65 15.24 19.98 -24.15
CA CYS A 65 16.43 20.76 -24.48
C CYS A 65 16.44 21.09 -25.98
N GLU A 66 17.11 22.17 -26.39
CA GLU A 66 17.19 22.63 -27.79
C GLU A 66 17.67 21.57 -28.79
N HIS A 67 18.26 20.48 -28.29
CA HIS A 67 18.85 19.39 -29.05
C HIS A 67 18.02 18.10 -29.04
N GLY A 68 16.83 18.11 -28.43
CA GLY A 68 15.95 16.94 -28.29
C GLY A 68 16.29 16.05 -27.08
N HIS A 69 15.25 15.49 -26.48
CA HIS A 69 15.35 14.61 -25.32
C HIS A 69 15.14 13.14 -25.71
N ILE A 70 15.89 12.24 -25.06
CA ILE A 70 15.74 10.79 -25.18
C ILE A 70 15.32 10.26 -23.82
N LEU A 71 14.20 9.52 -23.76
CA LEU A 71 13.76 8.85 -22.54
C LEU A 71 14.65 7.62 -22.28
N LYS A 72 15.14 7.50 -21.04
CA LYS A 72 15.82 6.32 -20.52
C LYS A 72 15.03 5.76 -19.35
N GLU A 73 14.56 4.53 -19.52
CA GLU A 73 13.84 3.76 -18.50
C GLU A 73 14.49 2.38 -18.35
N GLY A 74 14.50 1.85 -17.13
CA GLY A 74 15.03 0.50 -16.87
C GLY A 74 15.40 0.26 -15.41
N VAL A 75 16.05 -0.88 -15.16
CA VAL A 75 16.60 -1.24 -13.85
C VAL A 75 18.12 -1.21 -13.95
N ASN A 76 18.77 -0.51 -13.02
CA ASN A 76 20.22 -0.49 -12.98
C ASN A 76 20.72 -1.88 -12.57
N ALA A 77 21.48 -2.55 -13.44
CA ALA A 77 21.99 -3.89 -13.19
C ALA A 77 22.84 -4.02 -11.91
N LYS A 78 23.48 -2.93 -11.45
CA LYS A 78 24.35 -2.93 -10.27
C LYS A 78 23.61 -2.62 -8.96
N SER A 79 22.63 -1.72 -9.00
CA SER A 79 21.92 -1.26 -7.80
C SER A 79 20.50 -1.82 -7.68
N GLN A 80 20.01 -2.51 -8.71
CA GLN A 80 18.63 -3.00 -8.85
C GLN A 80 17.55 -1.92 -8.63
N LYS A 81 17.93 -0.64 -8.64
CA LYS A 81 16.97 0.45 -8.52
C LYS A 81 16.41 0.76 -9.92
N PRO A 82 15.08 0.86 -10.07
CA PRO A 82 14.50 1.36 -11.31
C PRO A 82 14.90 2.82 -11.48
N TYR A 83 15.03 3.25 -12.73
CA TYR A 83 15.29 4.64 -13.09
C TYR A 83 14.38 5.06 -14.24
N TYR A 84 14.00 6.32 -14.23
CA TYR A 84 13.20 6.97 -15.26
C TYR A 84 13.75 8.38 -15.45
N GLY A 85 14.16 8.76 -16.65
CA GLY A 85 14.73 10.09 -16.88
C GLY A 85 14.96 10.43 -18.34
N TYR A 86 15.22 11.71 -18.59
CA TYR A 86 15.47 12.26 -19.92
C TYR A 86 16.93 12.69 -20.04
N VAL A 87 17.56 12.30 -21.16
CA VAL A 87 18.94 12.68 -21.49
C VAL A 87 18.95 13.46 -22.80
N CYS A 88 19.77 14.51 -22.88
CA CYS A 88 20.01 15.27 -24.10
C CYS A 88 20.70 14.39 -25.16
N ALA A 89 20.20 14.40 -26.40
CA ALA A 89 20.76 13.60 -27.48
C ALA A 89 22.24 13.88 -27.79
N LYS A 90 22.69 15.12 -27.55
CA LYS A 90 24.10 15.54 -27.74
C LYS A 90 24.95 15.52 -26.46
N SER A 91 24.41 15.04 -25.34
CA SER A 91 25.09 15.03 -24.02
C SER A 91 25.61 16.39 -23.54
N LEU A 92 25.10 17.50 -24.11
CA LEU A 92 25.55 18.86 -23.80
C LEU A 92 24.84 19.47 -22.59
N CYS A 93 23.66 18.93 -22.24
CA CYS A 93 22.82 19.40 -21.14
C CYS A 93 22.78 18.34 -20.01
N PRO A 94 22.59 18.76 -18.75
CA PRO A 94 22.45 17.82 -17.63
C PRO A 94 21.25 16.89 -17.86
N ALA A 95 21.40 15.63 -17.43
CA ALA A 95 20.33 14.64 -17.48
C ALA A 95 19.33 14.88 -16.34
N ILE A 96 18.04 14.80 -16.65
CA ILE A 96 16.95 15.01 -15.69
C ILE A 96 16.40 13.64 -15.30
N TRP A 97 16.51 13.28 -14.03
CA TRP A 97 16.05 12.00 -13.51
C TRP A 97 14.82 12.19 -12.62
N ALA A 98 13.82 11.33 -12.78
CA ALA A 98 12.66 11.31 -11.91
C ALA A 98 12.99 10.62 -10.59
N LYS A 99 12.35 11.09 -9.52
CA LYS A 99 12.35 10.47 -8.20
C LYS A 99 11.05 9.69 -8.00
N VAL A 100 11.12 8.60 -7.23
CA VAL A 100 9.96 7.79 -6.84
C VAL A 100 9.43 8.33 -5.53
N THR A 101 8.14 8.67 -5.47
CA THR A 101 7.43 8.97 -4.22
C THR A 101 7.17 7.70 -3.42
N ALA A 102 6.89 7.81 -2.11
CA ALA A 102 6.50 6.66 -1.28
C ALA A 102 5.29 5.88 -1.84
N ASN A 103 4.47 6.53 -2.68
CA ASN A 103 3.30 5.97 -3.33
C ASN A 103 3.61 5.33 -4.70
N GLY A 104 4.88 5.21 -5.09
CA GLY A 104 5.30 4.59 -6.36
C GLY A 104 5.19 5.49 -7.58
N HIS A 105 4.79 6.76 -7.45
CA HIS A 105 4.73 7.70 -8.57
C HIS A 105 6.10 8.31 -8.86
N TRP A 106 6.44 8.40 -10.14
CA TRP A 106 7.59 9.13 -10.64
C TRP A 106 7.27 10.63 -10.75
N TYR A 107 8.17 11.50 -10.29
CA TYR A 107 8.08 12.95 -10.47
C TYR A 107 9.44 13.55 -10.81
N PHE A 108 9.44 14.62 -11.59
CA PHE A 108 10.64 15.41 -11.88
C PHE A 108 10.66 16.61 -10.94
N GLU A 109 11.78 16.82 -10.24
CA GLU A 109 11.95 17.97 -9.34
C GLU A 109 12.29 19.27 -10.06
N ASP A 110 12.71 19.17 -11.33
CA ASP A 110 13.26 20.28 -12.10
C ASP A 110 12.19 21.05 -12.92
N THR A 111 10.90 20.77 -12.72
CA THR A 111 9.80 21.49 -13.40
C THR A 111 9.29 22.70 -12.61
N ASP A 112 9.86 23.01 -11.45
CA ASP A 112 9.44 24.10 -10.57
C ASP A 112 10.44 25.28 -10.48
N ASN A 113 11.48 25.31 -11.33
CA ASN A 113 12.34 26.49 -11.48
C ASN A 113 12.46 26.90 -12.96
N VAL A 114 11.56 27.82 -13.33
CA VAL A 114 11.50 28.65 -14.57
C VAL A 114 10.81 28.01 -15.77
#